data_AF-A0A5V0BEH8-F1
#
_entry.id   AF-A0A5V0BEH8-F1
#
_cell.length_a   1.000
_cell.length_b   1.000
_cell.length_c   1.000
_cell.angle_alpha   90.00
_cell.angle_beta   90.00
_cell.angle_gamma   90.00
#
_symmetry.space_group_name_H-M   'P 1'
#
loop_
_entity.id
_entity.type
_entity.pdbx_description
1 polymer ?
#
loop_
_entity_poly.entity_id
_entity_poly.type
_entity_poly.pdbx_seq_one_letter_code
_entity_poly.pdbx_strand_id
1 'polypeptide(L)' 'MNRLQAFKLQLRPDGQQERDMRRFAGACRFVFNRVLALQNENHEARNKYILYTKMASWLIAWKSASET' A
#
# COMPACT_ATOMS: atom_id res chain seq x y z
N MET A 1 -10.99 12.04 -42.00
CA MET A 1 -9.63 11.97 -41.40
C MET A 1 -9.78 12.36 -39.94
N ASN A 2 -9.68 11.42 -39.00
CA ASN A 2 -9.86 11.70 -37.57
C ASN A 2 -8.58 12.31 -36.99
N ARG A 3 -8.69 13.48 -36.36
CA ARG A 3 -7.57 14.15 -35.69
C ARG A 3 -7.47 13.60 -34.27
N LEU A 4 -6.48 12.73 -34.02
CA LEU A 4 -6.19 12.25 -32.67
C LEU A 4 -5.46 13.35 -31.91
N GLN A 5 -6.15 13.94 -30.92
CA GLN A 5 -5.59 14.99 -30.05
C GLN A 5 -5.36 14.38 -28.67
N ALA A 6 -4.11 14.38 -28.21
CA ALA A 6 -3.76 13.95 -26.86
C ALA A 6 -3.70 15.18 -25.93
N PHE A 7 -4.43 15.13 -24.83
CA PHE A 7 -4.37 16.15 -23.78
C PHE A 7 -3.48 15.67 -22.65
N LYS A 8 -2.62 16.55 -22.14
CA LYS A 8 -1.80 16.31 -20.95
C LYS A 8 -2.34 17.15 -19.80
N LEU A 9 -2.84 16.48 -18.76
CA LEU A 9 -3.35 17.12 -17.56
C LEU A 9 -2.35 17.00 -16.42
N GLN A 10 -2.21 18.06 -15.63
CA GLN A 10 -1.44 18.07 -14.40
C GLN A 10 -2.37 18.20 -13.20
N LEU A 11 -2.19 17.35 -12.19
CA LEU A 11 -2.88 17.50 -10.91
C LEU A 11 -2.35 18.73 -10.18
N ARG A 12 -3.25 19.59 -9.67
CA ARG A 12 -2.91 20.75 -8.84
C ARG A 12 -3.56 20.60 -7.46
N PRO A 13 -2.99 19.74 -6.59
CA PRO A 13 -3.55 19.52 -5.27
C PRO A 13 -3.33 20.74 -4.36
N ASP A 14 -4.25 20.95 -3.43
CA ASP A 14 -4.01 21.86 -2.30
C ASP A 14 -3.15 21.20 -1.21
N GLY A 15 -2.74 21.97 -0.21
CA GLY A 15 -1.86 21.47 0.85
C GLY A 15 -2.47 20.32 1.67
N GLN A 16 -3.80 20.28 1.83
CA GLN A 16 -4.47 19.20 2.55
C GLN A 16 -4.50 17.92 1.69
N GLN A 17 -4.81 18.05 0.40
CA GLN A 17 -4.78 16.97 -0.56
C GLN A 17 -3.37 16.37 -0.66
N GLU A 18 -2.32 17.18 -0.77
CA GLU A 18 -0.94 16.69 -0.77
C GLU A 18 -0.61 15.91 0.50
N ARG A 19 -1.02 16.41 1.66
CA ARG A 19 -0.79 15.77 2.94
C ARG A 19 -1.47 14.40 3.01
N ASP A 20 -2.72 14.31 2.58
CA ASP A 20 -3.47 13.07 2.59
C ASP A 20 -2.92 12.05 1.58
N MET A 21 -2.49 12.51 0.40
CA MET A 21 -1.78 11.68 -0.57
C MET A 21 -0.48 11.10 0.01
N ARG A 22 0.33 11.92 0.70
CA ARG A 22 1.57 11.47 1.35
C ARG A 22 1.29 10.45 2.45
N ARG A 23 0.27 10.69 3.28
CA ARG A 23 -0.15 9.75 4.34
C ARG A 23 -0.60 8.41 3.75
N PHE A 24 -1.41 8.46 2.70
CA PHE A 24 -1.88 7.27 2.00
C PHE A 24 -0.69 6.48 1.43
N ALA A 25 0.20 7.15 0.69
CA ALA A 25 1.40 6.51 0.16
C ALA A 25 2.30 5.91 1.25
N GLY A 26 2.45 6.61 2.38
CA GLY A 26 3.18 6.12 3.55
C GLY A 26 2.56 4.86 4.15
N ALA A 27 1.23 4.85 4.35
CA ALA A 27 0.51 3.69 4.85
C ALA A 27 0.62 2.48 3.90
N CYS A 28 0.48 2.69 2.58
CA CYS A 28 0.68 1.64 1.59
C CYS A 28 2.09 1.04 1.66
N ARG A 29 3.12 1.88 1.75
CA ARG A 29 4.52 1.42 1.87
C ARG A 29 4.74 0.62 3.15
N PHE A 30 4.19 1.07 4.28
CA PHE A 30 4.27 0.37 5.56
C PHE A 30 3.64 -1.03 5.47
N VAL A 31 2.38 -1.11 5.00
CA VAL A 31 1.66 -2.38 4.87
C VAL A 31 2.41 -3.34 3.94
N PHE A 32 2.83 -2.86 2.77
CA PHE A 32 3.56 -3.69 1.80
C PHE A 32 4.84 -4.26 2.38
N ASN A 33 5.67 -3.42 3.01
CA ASN A 33 6.94 -3.86 3.57
C ASN A 33 6.75 -4.86 4.72
N ARG A 34 5.77 -4.62 5.61
CA ARG A 34 5.51 -5.50 6.76
C ARG A 34 4.97 -6.86 6.33
N VAL A 35 4.04 -6.89 5.38
CA VAL A 35 3.55 -8.13 4.77
C VAL A 35 4.67 -8.89 4.07
N LEU A 36 5.51 -8.19 3.29
CA LEU A 36 6.62 -8.80 2.56
C LEU A 36 7.62 -9.46 3.51
N ALA A 37 7.96 -8.80 4.62
CA ALA A 37 8.83 -9.37 5.65
C ALA A 37 8.27 -10.69 6.22
N LEU A 38 7.00 -10.69 6.65
CA LEU A 38 6.34 -11.90 7.17
C LEU A 38 6.25 -13.01 6.13
N GLN A 39 6.01 -12.66 4.87
CA GLN A 39 5.93 -13.62 3.78
C GLN A 39 7.30 -14.22 3.46
N ASN A 40 8.38 -13.44 3.55
CA ASN A 40 9.75 -13.90 3.39
C ASN A 40 10.14 -14.84 4.54
N GLU A 41 9.90 -14.48 5.80
CA GLU A 41 10.13 -15.35 6.97
C GLU A 41 9.39 -16.69 6.83
N ASN A 42 8.13 -16.64 6.40
CA ASN A 42 7.33 -17.83 6.17
C ASN A 42 7.89 -18.71 5.02
N HIS A 43 8.42 -18.08 3.97
CA HIS A 43 9.07 -18.77 2.88
C HIS A 43 10.41 -19.41 3.30
N GLU A 44 11.22 -18.71 4.11
CA GLU A 44 12.45 -19.25 4.71
C GLU A 44 12.17 -20.48 5.58
N ALA A 45 11.05 -20.47 6.30
CA ALA A 45 10.55 -21.63 7.04
C ALA A 45 9.96 -22.75 6.15
N ARG A 46 10.05 -22.64 4.81
CA ARG A 46 9.50 -23.57 3.81
C ARG A 46 7.98 -23.80 3.92
N ASN A 47 7.26 -22.85 4.50
CA ASN A 47 5.81 -22.90 4.58
C ASN A 47 5.17 -22.45 3.26
N LYS A 48 3.90 -22.82 3.08
CA LYS A 48 3.10 -22.38 1.93
C LYS A 48 2.89 -20.87 1.96
N TYR A 49 2.77 -20.29 0.77
CA TYR A 49 2.43 -18.88 0.60
C TYR A 49 1.18 -18.48 1.40
N ILE A 50 1.23 -17.36 2.11
CA ILE A 50 0.10 -16.89 2.90
C ILE A 50 -0.86 -16.20 1.94
N LEU A 51 -2.13 -16.59 1.92
CA LEU A 51 -3.08 -15.93 1.03
C LEU A 51 -3.40 -14.51 1.48
N TYR A 52 -3.72 -13.65 0.52
CA TYR A 52 -4.12 -12.26 0.73
C TYR A 52 -5.22 -12.12 1.80
N THR A 53 -6.22 -13.00 1.80
CA THR A 53 -7.32 -12.94 2.79
C THR A 53 -6.83 -13.05 4.23
N LYS A 54 -5.80 -13.87 4.47
CA LYS A 54 -5.14 -14.00 5.78
C LYS A 54 -4.25 -12.79 6.07
N MET A 55 -3.54 -12.24 5.08
CA MET A 55 -2.74 -11.04 5.29
C MET A 55 -3.62 -9.81 5.61
N ALA A 56 -4.76 -9.68 4.94
CA ALA A 56 -5.68 -8.56 5.10
C ALA A 56 -6.30 -8.52 6.50
N SER A 57 -6.49 -9.68 7.16
CA SER A 57 -7.00 -9.71 8.53
C SER A 57 -5.99 -9.13 9.55
N TRP A 58 -4.70 -9.11 9.24
CA TRP A 58 -3.68 -8.50 10.10
C TRP A 58 -3.77 -6.97 10.15
N LEU A 59 -4.40 -6.33 9.17
CA LEU A 59 -4.58 -4.87 9.17
C LEU A 59 -5.35 -4.38 10.40
N ILE A 60 -6.31 -5.17 10.89
CA ILE A 60 -7.07 -4.84 12.10
C ILE A 60 -6.14 -4.85 13.31
N ALA A 61 -5.30 -5.88 13.44
CA ALA A 61 -4.34 -6.01 14.53
C ALA A 61 -3.29 -4.89 14.49
N TRP A 62 -2.75 -4.57 13.31
CA TRP A 62 -1.77 -3.48 13.16
C TRP A 62 -2.37 -2.10 13.42
N LYS A 63 -3.64 -1.90 13.10
CA LYS A 63 -4.34 -0.65 13.44
C LYS A 63 -4.53 -0.48 14.96
N SER A 64 -4.71 -1.57 15.70
CA SER A 64 -4.85 -1.54 17.16
C SER A 64 -3.53 -1.54 17.93
N ALA A 65 -2.42 -1.92 17.29
CA ALA A 65 -1.11 -1.92 17.92
C ALA A 65 -0.56 -0.50 18.02
N SER A 66 -0.21 -0.06 19.23
CA SER A 66 0.40 1.26 19.49
C SER A 66 1.90 1.30 19.16
N GLU A 67 2.37 0.47 18.24
CA GLU A 67 3.77 0.48 17.80
C GLU A 67 3.91 1.42 16.60
N THR A 68 3.79 2.73 16.81
CA THR A 68 4.44 3.76 15.97
C THR A 68 4.35 5.15 16.60
#